data_AF-R1GYB8-F1
#
_entry.id   AF-R1GYB8-F1
#
_cell.length_a   1.000
_cell.length_b   1.000
_cell.length_c   1.000
_cell.angle_alpha   90.00
_cell.angle_beta   90.00
_cell.angle_gamma   90.00
#
_symmetry.space_group_name_H-M   'P 1'
#
loop_
_entity.id
_entity.type
_entity.pdbx_description
1 polymer ?
#
loop_
_entity_poly.entity_id
_entity_poly.type
_entity_poly.pdbx_seq_one_letter_code
_entity_poly.pdbx_strand_id
1 'polypeptide(L)'
;MSSDNTTTSTDASVASIPASQAKDAASQYLSKLKIVNYVGICSMALCCFFLLSFLVLPPERSSRHYLTIGVTLAITFFSIPFVIPLGTEPSMCHDKITPNGQGSDLSCAWTGALLLLGAMGSALWILFRALWLHLRVCWEIDPGRPFMIMSILSGVIIPATFTAVSLTVTGVSYRTGLVCLPNHKHAILTFWAWQVGFAGAALLVQGITTWYCIWVGGGDG
;
A
#
# COMPACT_ATOMS: atom_id res chain seq x y z
N MET A 1 45.41 -4.98 -2.48
CA MET A 1 45.15 -3.77 -1.67
C MET A 1 44.31 -2.85 -2.53
N SER A 2 43.16 -2.44 -2.00
CA SER A 2 42.01 -1.83 -2.68
C SER A 2 42.36 -0.61 -3.54
N SER A 3 41.75 -0.50 -4.73
CA SER A 3 41.60 0.78 -5.42
C SER A 3 40.12 0.99 -5.71
N ASP A 4 39.51 1.89 -4.94
CA ASP A 4 38.25 2.53 -5.23
C ASP A 4 38.38 3.33 -6.54
N ASN A 5 37.38 3.25 -7.41
CA ASN A 5 37.17 4.29 -8.41
C ASN A 5 35.68 4.63 -8.49
N THR A 6 35.32 5.68 -7.75
CA THR A 6 34.07 6.42 -7.90
C THR A 6 34.24 7.39 -9.06
N THR A 7 33.49 7.22 -10.15
CA THR A 7 33.25 8.29 -11.12
C THR A 7 31.75 8.44 -11.36
N THR A 8 31.24 9.58 -10.94
CA THR A 8 29.89 10.12 -11.13
C THR A 8 29.73 10.78 -12.51
N SER A 9 28.60 10.46 -13.16
CA SER A 9 27.69 11.35 -13.93
C SER A 9 28.14 11.94 -15.28
N THR A 10 27.50 11.53 -16.40
CA THR A 10 26.50 12.30 -17.21
C THR A 10 26.30 11.76 -18.64
N ASP A 11 25.02 11.58 -19.00
CA ASP A 11 24.34 11.62 -20.30
C ASP A 11 24.70 10.75 -21.54
N ALA A 12 23.65 10.01 -21.93
CA ALA A 12 23.16 9.78 -23.30
C ALA A 12 24.09 9.13 -24.35
N SER A 13 24.17 7.81 -24.30
CA SER A 13 24.14 6.99 -25.50
C SER A 13 23.37 5.71 -25.21
N VAL A 14 22.36 5.42 -26.03
CA VAL A 14 21.58 4.17 -26.05
C VAL A 14 22.54 3.05 -26.44
N ALA A 15 23.39 2.63 -25.49
CA ALA A 15 24.28 1.50 -25.63
C ALA A 15 23.51 0.27 -25.16
N SER A 16 23.31 -0.67 -26.09
CA SER A 16 22.79 -2.00 -25.85
C SER A 16 23.41 -2.60 -24.58
N ILE A 17 22.60 -2.75 -23.54
CA ILE A 17 23.01 -3.39 -22.27
C ILE A 17 23.61 -4.77 -22.61
N PRO A 18 24.83 -5.11 -22.13
CA PRO A 18 25.41 -6.42 -22.35
C PRO A 18 24.45 -7.52 -21.87
N ALA A 19 24.27 -8.59 -22.65
CA ALA A 19 23.31 -9.65 -22.34
C ALA A 19 23.54 -10.29 -20.95
N SER A 20 24.78 -10.27 -20.43
CA SER A 20 25.10 -10.68 -19.06
C SER A 20 24.49 -9.75 -18.02
N GLN A 21 24.67 -8.43 -18.15
CA GLN A 21 24.10 -7.42 -17.25
C GLN A 21 22.56 -7.42 -17.30
N ALA A 22 21.97 -7.63 -18.49
CA ALA A 22 20.52 -7.77 -18.63
C ALA A 22 19.98 -9.05 -17.96
N LYS A 23 20.73 -10.16 -18.05
CA LYS A 23 20.37 -11.44 -17.42
C LYS A 23 20.54 -11.39 -15.90
N ASP A 24 21.60 -10.75 -15.41
CA ASP A 24 21.87 -10.57 -14.00
C ASP A 24 20.81 -9.66 -13.37
N ALA A 25 20.49 -8.54 -14.01
CA ALA A 25 19.37 -7.68 -13.63
C ALA A 25 18.06 -8.48 -13.63
N ALA A 26 17.74 -9.22 -14.70
CA ALA A 26 16.51 -10.02 -14.78
C ALA A 26 16.44 -11.07 -13.66
N SER A 27 17.53 -11.77 -13.35
CA SER A 27 17.59 -12.76 -12.26
C SER A 27 17.39 -12.11 -10.88
N GLN A 28 17.94 -10.91 -10.67
CA GLN A 28 17.70 -10.12 -9.47
C GLN A 28 16.24 -9.68 -9.38
N TYR A 29 15.63 -9.20 -10.47
CA TYR A 29 14.21 -8.84 -10.50
C TYR A 29 13.33 -10.04 -10.15
N LEU A 30 13.58 -11.21 -10.73
CA LEU A 30 12.83 -12.43 -10.42
C LEU A 30 12.98 -12.86 -8.96
N SER A 31 14.18 -12.74 -8.40
CA SER A 31 14.43 -13.06 -6.99
C SER A 31 13.70 -12.09 -6.05
N LYS A 32 13.70 -10.79 -6.38
CA LYS A 32 12.94 -9.77 -5.62
C LYS A 32 11.44 -10.03 -5.67
N LEU A 33 10.89 -10.41 -6.82
CA LEU A 33 9.48 -10.75 -6.96
C LEU A 33 9.07 -11.94 -6.07
N LYS A 34 9.93 -12.97 -5.94
CA LYS A 34 9.68 -14.10 -5.04
C LYS A 34 9.63 -13.69 -3.56
N ILE A 35 10.52 -12.80 -3.14
CA ILE A 35 10.56 -12.30 -1.76
C ILE A 35 9.28 -11.54 -1.43
N VAL A 36 8.84 -10.64 -2.33
CA VAL A 36 7.61 -9.86 -2.15
C VAL A 36 6.40 -10.78 -2.00
N ASN A 37 6.31 -11.82 -2.81
CA ASN A 37 5.21 -12.79 -2.72
C ASN A 37 5.20 -13.52 -1.37
N TYR A 38 6.34 -13.96 -0.86
CA TYR A 38 6.43 -14.63 0.45
C TYR A 38 6.08 -13.70 1.61
N VAL A 39 6.54 -12.45 1.56
CA VAL A 39 6.17 -11.41 2.53
C VAL A 39 4.67 -11.14 2.48
N GLY A 40 4.06 -11.11 1.29
CA GLY A 40 2.62 -10.96 1.10
C GLY A 40 1.82 -12.09 1.76
N ILE A 41 2.25 -13.34 1.60
CA ILE A 41 1.61 -14.50 2.25
C ILE A 41 1.69 -14.37 3.77
N CYS A 42 2.89 -14.09 4.31
CA CYS A 42 3.07 -13.92 5.74
C CYS A 42 2.20 -12.77 6.28
N SER A 43 2.22 -11.62 5.61
CA SER A 43 1.41 -10.46 5.97
C SER A 43 -0.08 -10.79 5.99
N MET A 44 -0.58 -11.46 4.95
CA MET A 44 -1.98 -11.88 4.87
C MET A 44 -2.34 -12.85 6.01
N ALA A 45 -1.50 -13.85 6.28
CA ALA A 45 -1.74 -14.81 7.35
C ALA A 45 -1.82 -14.13 8.72
N LEU A 46 -0.89 -13.21 9.02
CA LEU A 46 -0.92 -12.43 10.25
C LEU A 46 -2.15 -11.52 10.34
N CYS A 47 -2.51 -10.81 9.27
CA CYS A 47 -3.68 -9.93 9.26
C CYS A 47 -4.98 -10.72 9.45
N CYS A 48 -5.12 -11.87 8.79
CA CYS A 48 -6.25 -12.79 8.99
C CYS A 48 -6.32 -13.28 10.44
N PHE A 49 -5.18 -13.65 11.04
CA PHE A 49 -5.12 -14.03 12.45
C PHE A 49 -5.57 -12.90 13.39
N PHE A 50 -5.17 -11.65 13.11
CA PHE A 50 -5.65 -10.48 13.88
C PHE A 50 -7.15 -10.27 13.74
N LEU A 51 -7.69 -10.34 12.51
CA LEU A 51 -9.13 -10.20 12.28
C LEU A 51 -9.94 -11.31 12.95
N LEU A 52 -9.48 -12.56 12.89
CA LEU A 52 -10.09 -13.69 13.59
C LEU A 52 -10.04 -13.52 15.11
N SER A 53 -8.92 -13.03 15.64
CA SER A 53 -8.79 -12.71 17.06
C SER A 53 -9.80 -11.62 17.48
N PHE A 54 -10.06 -10.64 16.62
CA PHE A 54 -11.10 -9.63 16.82
C PHE A 54 -12.52 -10.15 16.63
N LEU A 55 -12.72 -11.35 16.08
CA LEU A 55 -14.05 -11.97 15.98
C LEU A 55 -14.34 -12.89 17.17
N VAL A 56 -13.33 -13.64 17.64
CA VAL A 56 -13.48 -14.69 18.66
C VAL A 56 -13.46 -14.14 20.09
N LEU A 57 -12.61 -13.17 20.40
CA LEU A 57 -12.56 -12.62 21.76
C LEU A 57 -13.84 -11.83 22.09
N PRO A 58 -14.21 -11.67 23.35
CA PRO A 58 -15.28 -10.76 23.74
C PRO A 58 -14.70 -9.33 23.93
N PRO A 59 -15.51 -8.27 23.70
CA PRO A 59 -15.05 -6.88 23.60
C PRO A 59 -14.48 -6.32 24.91
N GLU A 60 -14.71 -6.97 26.05
CA GLU A 60 -14.22 -6.54 27.36
C GLU A 60 -12.72 -6.83 27.54
N ARG A 61 -12.18 -7.80 26.78
CA ARG A 61 -10.75 -8.19 26.83
C ARG A 61 -9.93 -7.71 25.64
N SER A 62 -10.58 -7.19 24.61
CA SER A 62 -9.93 -6.75 23.38
C SER A 62 -10.20 -5.26 23.21
N SER A 63 -9.15 -4.44 23.24
CA SER A 63 -9.23 -2.99 22.94
C SER A 63 -9.51 -2.79 21.44
N ARG A 64 -10.71 -3.20 21.02
CA ARG A 64 -11.17 -3.18 19.63
C ARG A 64 -11.50 -1.76 19.24
N HIS A 65 -10.48 -1.05 18.82
CA HIS A 65 -10.69 0.24 18.21
C HIS A 65 -11.04 0.06 16.73
N TYR A 66 -12.16 0.62 16.30
CA TYR A 66 -12.65 0.50 14.91
C TYR A 66 -11.62 0.99 13.88
N LEU A 67 -10.77 1.96 14.24
CA LEU A 67 -9.67 2.42 13.37
C LEU A 67 -8.63 1.32 13.14
N THR A 68 -8.28 0.53 14.17
CA THR A 68 -7.35 -0.59 14.03
C THR A 68 -7.92 -1.67 13.11
N ILE A 69 -9.21 -1.99 13.27
CA ILE A 69 -9.91 -2.96 12.40
C ILE A 69 -9.90 -2.46 10.94
N GLY A 70 -10.18 -1.18 10.71
CA GLY A 70 -10.14 -0.57 9.38
C GLY A 70 -8.76 -0.66 8.72
N VAL A 71 -7.68 -0.34 9.45
CA VAL A 71 -6.30 -0.48 8.95
C VAL A 71 -5.99 -1.95 8.60
N THR A 72 -6.30 -2.90 9.49
CA THR A 72 -6.02 -4.33 9.26
C THR A 72 -6.79 -4.87 8.05
N LEU A 73 -8.05 -4.45 7.88
CA LEU A 73 -8.85 -4.85 6.72
C LEU A 73 -8.27 -4.30 5.41
N ALA A 74 -7.84 -3.03 5.40
CA ALA A 74 -7.21 -2.42 4.22
C ALA A 74 -5.88 -3.10 3.84
N ILE A 75 -5.04 -3.43 4.82
CA ILE A 75 -3.79 -4.18 4.60
C ILE A 75 -4.11 -5.58 4.06
N THR A 76 -5.17 -6.23 4.55
CA THR A 76 -5.61 -7.53 4.03
C THR A 76 -5.96 -7.44 2.55
N PHE A 77 -6.75 -6.43 2.14
CA PHE A 77 -7.06 -6.21 0.72
C PHE A 77 -5.82 -5.88 -0.12
N PHE A 78 -4.86 -5.15 0.43
CA PHE A 78 -3.59 -4.87 -0.26
C PHE A 78 -2.73 -6.12 -0.45
N SER A 79 -2.77 -7.08 0.48
CA SER A 79 -1.94 -8.30 0.43
C SER A 79 -2.50 -9.40 -0.48
N ILE A 80 -3.83 -9.48 -0.66
CA ILE A 80 -4.49 -10.49 -1.52
C ILE A 80 -3.94 -10.56 -2.96
N PRO A 81 -3.73 -9.43 -3.67
CA PRO A 81 -3.17 -9.38 -5.03
C PRO A 81 -1.80 -10.04 -5.18
N PHE A 82 -1.02 -10.16 -4.10
CA PHE A 82 0.29 -10.82 -4.11
C PHE A 82 0.20 -12.33 -3.90
N VAL A 83 -0.90 -12.81 -3.31
CA VAL A 83 -1.13 -14.23 -3.00
C VAL A 83 -1.76 -14.96 -4.18
N ILE A 84 -2.78 -14.36 -4.81
CA ILE A 84 -3.51 -14.93 -5.96
C ILE A 84 -2.59 -15.42 -7.10
N PRO A 85 -1.60 -14.64 -7.59
CA PRO A 85 -0.82 -15.03 -8.74
C PRO A 85 0.07 -16.27 -8.55
N LEU A 86 0.28 -16.74 -7.31
CA LEU A 86 1.02 -17.97 -7.03
C LEU A 86 0.23 -19.25 -7.37
N GLY A 87 -1.10 -19.17 -7.41
CA GLY A 87 -1.97 -20.32 -7.68
C GLY A 87 -2.56 -20.35 -9.09
N THR A 88 -2.53 -19.22 -9.81
CA THR A 88 -3.27 -19.08 -11.08
C THR A 88 -2.39 -18.95 -12.33
N GLU A 89 -1.06 -18.84 -12.18
CA GLU A 89 -0.07 -18.69 -13.28
C GLU A 89 -0.61 -17.92 -14.51
N PRO A 90 -1.05 -16.65 -14.35
CA PRO A 90 -1.72 -15.92 -15.42
C PRO A 90 -0.79 -15.65 -16.61
N SER A 91 -1.34 -15.67 -17.84
CA SER A 91 -0.61 -15.27 -19.03
C SER A 91 -0.38 -13.76 -19.00
N MET A 92 0.89 -13.36 -18.85
CA MET A 92 1.28 -11.96 -18.63
C MET A 92 1.23 -11.10 -19.89
N CYS A 93 1.30 -11.75 -21.05
CA CYS A 93 1.40 -11.11 -22.36
C CYS A 93 0.21 -11.53 -23.22
N HIS A 94 -0.48 -10.54 -23.78
CA HIS A 94 -1.47 -10.75 -24.85
C HIS A 94 -0.76 -11.06 -26.17
N ASP A 95 0.30 -10.29 -26.47
CA ASP A 95 1.17 -10.42 -27.64
C ASP A 95 2.64 -10.36 -27.22
N LYS A 96 3.58 -10.62 -28.14
CA LYS A 96 5.04 -10.47 -27.90
C LYS A 96 5.47 -9.09 -27.39
N ILE A 97 4.60 -8.07 -27.47
CA ILE A 97 4.88 -6.67 -27.11
C ILE A 97 3.85 -6.11 -26.10
N THR A 98 2.59 -6.58 -26.09
CA THR A 98 1.50 -5.95 -25.32
C THR A 98 1.10 -6.80 -24.10
N PRO A 99 1.16 -6.25 -22.86
CA PRO A 99 0.74 -6.96 -21.66
C PRO A 99 -0.79 -7.08 -21.57
N ASN A 100 -1.28 -8.12 -20.92
CA ASN A 100 -2.69 -8.25 -20.60
C ASN A 100 -3.14 -7.18 -19.57
N GLY A 101 -4.38 -6.74 -19.68
CA GLY A 101 -4.95 -5.70 -18.84
C GLY A 101 -6.40 -5.97 -18.47
N GLN A 102 -7.05 -4.99 -17.84
CA GLN A 102 -8.40 -5.14 -17.29
C GLN A 102 -9.48 -5.59 -18.29
N GLY A 103 -9.28 -5.34 -19.59
CA GLY A 103 -10.21 -5.73 -20.65
C GLY A 103 -10.03 -7.15 -21.18
N SER A 104 -8.82 -7.72 -21.03
CA SER A 104 -8.51 -9.08 -21.50
C SER A 104 -8.55 -10.11 -20.37
N ASP A 105 -8.18 -9.72 -19.14
CA ASP A 105 -8.16 -10.60 -17.98
C ASP A 105 -8.89 -9.99 -16.77
N LEU A 106 -10.01 -10.61 -16.39
CA LEU A 106 -10.78 -10.24 -15.20
C LEU A 106 -9.98 -10.45 -13.89
N SER A 107 -9.08 -11.43 -13.86
CA SER A 107 -8.18 -11.64 -12.72
C SER A 107 -7.25 -10.45 -12.50
N CYS A 108 -6.76 -9.81 -13.57
CA CYS A 108 -5.98 -8.56 -13.48
C CYS A 108 -6.87 -7.43 -12.94
N ALA A 109 -8.08 -7.29 -13.48
CA ALA A 109 -9.01 -6.24 -13.06
C ALA A 109 -9.32 -6.30 -11.55
N TRP A 110 -9.67 -7.50 -11.04
CA TRP A 110 -9.99 -7.70 -9.63
C TRP A 110 -8.78 -7.55 -8.70
N THR A 111 -7.64 -8.16 -9.04
CA THR A 111 -6.42 -8.04 -8.23
C THR A 111 -5.89 -6.61 -8.22
N GLY A 112 -5.93 -5.91 -9.36
CA GLY A 112 -5.62 -4.50 -9.45
C GLY A 112 -6.55 -3.65 -8.60
N ALA A 113 -7.88 -3.85 -8.70
CA ALA A 113 -8.85 -3.12 -7.90
C ALA A 113 -8.63 -3.30 -6.39
N LEU A 114 -8.39 -4.53 -5.93
CA LEU A 114 -8.11 -4.83 -4.52
C LEU A 114 -6.79 -4.20 -4.05
N LEU A 115 -5.77 -4.20 -4.90
CA LEU A 115 -4.48 -3.56 -4.62
C LEU A 115 -4.66 -2.05 -4.41
N LEU A 116 -5.36 -1.38 -5.33
CA LEU A 116 -5.60 0.07 -5.26
C LEU A 116 -6.46 0.42 -4.05
N LEU A 117 -7.53 -0.33 -3.81
CA LEU A 117 -8.43 -0.13 -2.68
C LEU A 117 -7.71 -0.32 -1.35
N GLY A 118 -6.92 -1.40 -1.22
CA GLY A 118 -6.15 -1.69 -0.02
C GLY A 118 -5.06 -0.65 0.25
N ALA A 119 -4.33 -0.23 -0.79
CA ALA A 119 -3.31 0.80 -0.66
C ALA A 119 -3.90 2.15 -0.24
N MET A 120 -4.93 2.64 -0.93
CA MET A 120 -5.57 3.92 -0.60
C MET A 120 -6.28 3.86 0.76
N GLY A 121 -6.97 2.75 1.04
CA GLY A 121 -7.58 2.49 2.33
C GLY A 121 -6.55 2.54 3.45
N SER A 122 -5.42 1.84 3.30
CA SER A 122 -4.41 1.75 4.36
C SER A 122 -3.86 3.12 4.76
N ALA A 123 -3.50 4.00 3.80
CA ALA A 123 -3.02 5.35 4.12
C ALA A 123 -4.09 6.20 4.81
N LEU A 124 -5.34 6.12 4.34
CA LEU A 124 -6.42 6.91 4.90
C LEU A 124 -6.79 6.46 6.32
N TRP A 125 -6.86 5.15 6.57
CA TRP A 125 -7.10 4.61 7.91
C TRP A 125 -5.94 4.90 8.87
N ILE A 126 -4.69 4.86 8.39
CA ILE A 126 -3.52 5.26 9.19
C ILE A 126 -3.60 6.75 9.54
N LEU A 127 -3.99 7.62 8.60
CA LEU A 127 -4.20 9.05 8.86
C LEU A 127 -5.26 9.27 9.93
N PHE A 128 -6.42 8.61 9.85
CA PHE A 128 -7.46 8.74 10.89
C PHE A 128 -7.00 8.24 12.24
N ARG A 129 -6.20 7.16 12.28
CA ARG A 129 -5.63 6.64 13.52
C ARG A 129 -4.61 7.61 14.13
N ALA A 130 -3.78 8.25 13.31
CA ALA A 130 -2.86 9.30 13.76
C ALA A 130 -3.63 10.54 14.26
N LEU A 131 -4.66 10.97 13.54
CA LEU A 131 -5.50 12.11 13.91
C LEU A 131 -6.26 11.88 15.21
N TRP A 132 -6.83 10.68 15.39
CA TRP A 132 -7.49 10.30 16.64
C TRP A 132 -6.56 10.43 17.85
N LEU A 133 -5.34 9.92 17.72
CA LEU A 133 -4.35 10.01 18.79
C LEU A 133 -3.96 11.47 19.06
N HIS A 134 -3.77 12.28 18.01
CA HIS A 134 -3.43 13.69 18.12
C HIS A 134 -4.52 14.49 18.85
N LEU A 135 -5.78 14.29 18.50
CA LEU A 135 -6.91 14.95 19.15
C LEU A 135 -7.04 14.57 20.62
N ARG A 136 -6.82 13.29 20.96
CA ARG A 136 -6.86 12.80 22.34
C ARG A 136 -5.70 13.34 23.19
N VAL A 137 -4.49 13.37 22.65
CA VAL A 137 -3.28 13.71 23.41
C VAL A 137 -3.01 15.22 23.44
N CYS A 138 -3.01 15.88 22.28
CA CYS A 138 -2.63 17.28 22.18
C CYS A 138 -3.80 18.24 22.44
N TRP A 139 -5.04 17.79 22.19
CA TRP A 139 -6.23 18.62 22.35
C TRP A 139 -7.13 18.14 23.50
N GLU A 140 -6.86 16.98 24.11
CA GLU A 140 -7.68 16.39 25.17
C GLU A 140 -9.18 16.24 24.78
N ILE A 141 -9.47 16.22 23.49
CA ILE A 141 -10.83 16.04 22.98
C ILE A 141 -11.08 14.55 22.87
N ASP A 142 -12.25 14.11 23.35
CA ASP A 142 -12.76 12.77 23.16
C ASP A 142 -13.67 12.71 21.92
N PRO A 143 -13.14 12.39 20.72
CA PRO A 143 -13.95 12.23 19.52
C PRO A 143 -15.01 11.15 19.74
N GLY A 144 -16.27 11.57 19.87
CA GLY A 144 -17.39 10.68 20.14
C GLY A 144 -17.89 9.94 18.89
N ARG A 145 -19.18 9.55 18.92
CA ARG A 145 -19.89 8.93 17.78
C ARG A 145 -19.79 9.67 16.43
N PRO A 146 -19.81 11.02 16.34
CA PRO A 146 -19.75 11.67 15.02
C PRO A 146 -18.42 11.42 14.31
N PHE A 147 -17.30 11.42 15.03
CA PHE A 147 -15.98 11.12 14.45
C PHE A 147 -15.94 9.67 13.95
N MET A 148 -16.47 8.72 14.72
CA MET A 148 -16.52 7.31 14.33
C MET A 148 -17.27 7.13 12.98
N ILE A 149 -18.47 7.70 12.85
CA ILE A 149 -19.27 7.56 11.63
C ILE A 149 -18.57 8.25 10.45
N MET A 150 -18.06 9.46 10.66
CA MET A 150 -17.32 10.20 9.62
C MET A 150 -16.12 9.40 9.13
N SER A 151 -15.26 8.91 10.02
CA SER A 151 -14.08 8.12 9.66
C SER A 151 -14.41 6.83 8.94
N ILE A 152 -15.50 6.14 9.32
CA ILE A 152 -15.92 4.92 8.63
C ILE A 152 -16.43 5.23 7.22
N LEU A 153 -17.32 6.21 7.10
CA LEU A 153 -17.85 6.60 5.79
C LEU A 153 -16.75 7.10 4.87
N SER A 154 -15.91 8.03 5.32
CA SER A 154 -14.80 8.54 4.52
C SER A 154 -13.75 7.47 4.25
N GLY A 155 -13.48 6.59 5.23
CA GLY A 155 -12.52 5.50 5.14
C GLY A 155 -12.87 4.41 4.12
N VAL A 156 -14.15 4.33 3.72
CA VAL A 156 -14.62 3.39 2.70
C VAL A 156 -14.91 4.11 1.38
N ILE A 157 -15.62 5.23 1.43
CA ILE A 157 -16.06 5.96 0.23
C ILE A 157 -14.86 6.50 -0.53
N ILE A 158 -13.90 7.15 0.15
CA ILE A 158 -12.76 7.79 -0.51
C ILE A 158 -11.90 6.74 -1.25
N PRO A 159 -11.46 5.62 -0.63
CA PRO A 159 -10.70 4.60 -1.35
C PRO A 159 -11.50 3.97 -2.50
N ALA A 160 -12.81 3.74 -2.32
CA ALA A 160 -13.66 3.19 -3.37
C ALA A 160 -13.76 4.15 -4.58
N THR A 161 -13.98 5.45 -4.35
CA THR A 161 -14.06 6.43 -5.43
C THR A 161 -12.73 6.59 -6.16
N PHE A 162 -11.61 6.67 -5.43
CA PHE A 162 -10.28 6.75 -6.05
C PHE A 162 -9.94 5.50 -6.87
N THR A 163 -10.33 4.32 -6.37
CA THR A 163 -10.15 3.06 -7.09
C THR A 163 -10.98 3.04 -8.37
N ALA A 164 -12.26 3.44 -8.31
CA ALA A 164 -13.14 3.52 -9.47
C ALA A 164 -12.64 4.51 -10.53
N VAL A 165 -12.20 5.71 -10.10
CA VAL A 165 -11.59 6.71 -11.00
C VAL A 165 -10.30 6.18 -11.61
N SER A 166 -9.45 5.51 -10.84
CA SER A 166 -8.20 4.96 -11.35
C SER A 166 -8.42 3.84 -12.37
N LEU A 167 -9.41 2.96 -12.15
CA LEU A 167 -9.76 1.89 -13.10
C LEU A 167 -10.36 2.44 -14.41
N THR A 168 -11.15 3.52 -14.33
CA THR A 168 -11.81 4.11 -15.50
C THR A 168 -10.89 5.02 -16.32
N VAL A 169 -10.05 5.82 -15.67
CA VAL A 169 -9.16 6.79 -16.34
C VAL A 169 -7.82 6.19 -16.72
N THR A 170 -7.19 5.46 -15.81
CA THR A 170 -5.82 4.95 -15.96
C THR A 170 -5.81 3.50 -16.45
N GLY A 171 -6.70 2.68 -15.91
CA GLY A 171 -6.73 1.24 -16.13
C GLY A 171 -5.57 0.50 -15.48
N VAL A 172 -5.72 -0.82 -15.33
CA VAL A 172 -4.70 -1.69 -14.73
C VAL A 172 -4.18 -2.74 -15.73
N SER A 173 -2.89 -3.06 -15.62
CA SER A 173 -2.20 -4.02 -16.50
C SER A 173 -1.05 -4.74 -15.79
N TYR A 174 -0.71 -5.94 -16.24
CA TYR A 174 0.47 -6.67 -15.77
C TYR A 174 1.75 -5.96 -16.22
N ARG A 175 2.47 -5.34 -15.27
CA ARG A 175 3.72 -4.61 -15.55
C ARG A 175 4.88 -4.94 -14.63
N THR A 176 4.63 -5.50 -13.44
CA THR A 176 5.67 -5.78 -12.45
C THR A 176 5.57 -7.23 -11.99
N GLY A 177 5.97 -8.15 -12.85
CA GLY A 177 5.67 -9.56 -12.65
C GLY A 177 4.16 -9.76 -12.56
N LEU A 178 3.72 -10.75 -11.77
CA LEU A 178 2.35 -11.27 -11.72
C LEU A 178 1.29 -10.33 -11.09
N VAL A 179 1.67 -9.10 -10.75
CA VAL A 179 0.79 -8.12 -10.08
C VAL A 179 0.28 -7.09 -11.09
N CYS A 180 -1.02 -6.81 -11.04
CA CYS A 180 -1.70 -5.84 -11.89
C CYS A 180 -1.56 -4.43 -11.27
N LEU A 181 -0.91 -3.49 -11.97
CA LEU A 181 -0.66 -2.12 -11.48
C LEU A 181 -1.34 -1.07 -12.38
N PRO A 182 -1.60 0.15 -11.87
CA PRO A 182 -2.06 1.28 -12.67
C PRO A 182 -1.10 1.58 -13.83
N ASN A 183 -1.64 1.81 -15.02
CA ASN A 183 -0.85 2.19 -16.19
C ASN A 183 -0.17 3.55 -16.00
N HIS A 184 1.02 3.78 -16.56
CA HIS A 184 1.81 4.99 -16.30
C HIS A 184 1.10 6.30 -16.71
N LYS A 185 0.21 6.25 -17.72
CA LYS A 185 -0.50 7.43 -18.21
C LYS A 185 -1.51 7.89 -17.15
N HIS A 186 -1.33 9.09 -16.61
CA HIS A 186 -2.14 9.70 -15.53
C HIS A 186 -2.11 9.01 -14.15
N ALA A 187 -1.53 7.80 -13.98
CA ALA A 187 -1.42 7.12 -12.67
C ALA A 187 -0.86 7.98 -11.55
N ILE A 188 0.12 8.84 -11.86
CA ILE A 188 0.75 9.69 -10.85
C ILE A 188 -0.29 10.63 -10.20
N LEU A 189 -1.17 11.22 -11.01
CA LEU A 189 -2.16 12.19 -10.55
C LEU A 189 -3.41 11.52 -10.01
N THR A 190 -3.82 10.39 -10.59
CA THR A 190 -5.05 9.68 -10.20
C THR A 190 -4.90 8.87 -8.92
N PHE A 191 -3.68 8.44 -8.58
CA PHE A 191 -3.44 7.52 -7.47
C PHE A 191 -2.25 7.90 -6.60
N TRP A 192 -1.04 7.95 -7.16
CA TRP A 192 0.19 8.02 -6.36
C TRP A 192 0.37 9.34 -5.60
N ALA A 193 0.04 10.47 -6.21
CA ALA A 193 0.16 11.78 -5.58
C ALA A 193 -0.73 11.89 -4.33
N TRP A 194 -1.97 11.41 -4.43
CA TRP A 194 -2.92 11.38 -3.31
C TRP A 194 -2.47 10.42 -2.22
N GLN A 195 -1.98 9.25 -2.60
CA GLN A 195 -1.43 8.26 -1.67
C GLN A 195 -0.29 8.86 -0.83
N VAL A 196 0.67 9.52 -1.49
CA VAL A 196 1.81 10.17 -0.82
C VAL A 196 1.33 11.35 0.02
N GLY A 197 0.33 12.11 -0.45
CA GLY A 197 -0.27 13.20 0.31
C GLY A 197 -0.86 12.74 1.65
N PHE A 198 -1.68 11.68 1.64
CA PHE A 198 -2.26 11.13 2.87
C PHE A 198 -1.20 10.53 3.80
N ALA A 199 -0.23 9.80 3.25
CA ALA A 199 0.87 9.25 4.02
C ALA A 199 1.73 10.35 4.67
N GLY A 200 2.03 11.42 3.93
CA GLY A 200 2.76 12.58 4.43
C GLY A 200 2.01 13.29 5.55
N ALA A 201 0.71 13.52 5.37
CA ALA A 201 -0.14 14.10 6.42
C ALA A 201 -0.16 13.22 7.68
N ALA A 202 -0.28 11.89 7.53
CA ALA A 202 -0.26 10.97 8.66
C ALA A 202 1.07 11.01 9.42
N LEU A 203 2.19 11.05 8.68
CA LEU A 203 3.53 11.18 9.27
C LEU A 203 3.71 12.50 10.01
N LEU A 204 3.22 13.62 9.45
CA LEU A 204 3.29 14.92 10.11
C LEU A 204 2.50 14.93 11.42
N VAL A 205 1.25 14.47 11.40
CA VAL A 205 0.39 14.40 12.60
C VAL A 205 1.00 13.48 13.66
N GLN A 206 1.49 12.31 13.25
CA GLN A 206 2.15 11.37 14.14
C GLN A 206 3.44 11.98 14.73
N GLY A 207 4.22 12.69 13.92
CA GLY A 207 5.44 13.37 14.34
C GLY A 207 5.18 14.45 15.39
N ILE A 208 4.19 15.30 15.17
CA ILE A 208 3.78 16.35 16.13
C ILE A 208 3.34 15.72 17.45
N THR A 209 2.53 14.66 17.39
CA THR A 209 2.03 13.97 18.58
C THR A 209 3.18 13.37 19.39
N THR A 210 4.11 12.68 18.72
CA THR A 210 5.29 12.11 19.38
C THR A 210 6.18 13.20 19.98
N TRP A 211 6.39 14.30 19.26
CA TRP A 211 7.17 15.45 19.76
C TRP A 211 6.54 16.05 21.02
N TYR A 212 5.22 16.25 21.04
CA TYR A 212 4.51 16.75 22.21
C TYR A 212 4.69 15.84 23.43
N CYS A 213 4.58 14.52 23.25
CA CYS A 213 4.82 13.56 24.34
C CYS A 213 6.24 13.65 24.91
N ILE A 214 7.25 13.85 24.06
CA ILE A 214 8.65 13.99 24.50
C ILE A 214 8.85 15.32 25.24
N TRP A 215 8.26 16.40 24.75
CA TRP A 215 8.40 17.73 25.36
C TRP A 215 7.74 17.80 26.75
N VAL A 216 6.53 17.25 26.89
CA VAL A 216 5.84 17.19 28.19
C VAL A 216 6.55 16.20 29.13
N GLY A 217 6.88 15.00 28.66
CA GLY A 217 7.50 13.96 29.50
C GLY A 217 8.97 14.21 29.86
N GLY A 218 9.67 15.07 29.12
CA GLY A 218 11.06 15.47 29.40
C GLY A 218 11.18 16.69 30.33
N GLY A 219 10.07 17.32 30.71
CA GLY A 219 10.05 18.48 31.61
C GLY A 219 10.05 18.15 33.11
N ASP A 220 9.86 16.88 33.48
CA ASP A 220 9.79 16.39 34.87
C ASP A 220 11.12 15.79 35.38
N GLY A 221 12.26 16.21 34.79
CA GLY A 221 13.62 15.73 35.13
C GLY A 221 14.51 16.76 35.81
#